data_AF-A0A942KPH4-F1
#
_entry.id   AF-A0A942KPH4-F1
#
_cell.length_a   1.000
_cell.length_b   1.000
_cell.length_c   1.000
_cell.angle_alpha   90.00
_cell.angle_beta   90.00
_cell.angle_gamma   90.00
#
_symmetry.space_group_name_H-M   'P 1'
#
loop_
_entity.id
_entity.type
_entity.pdbx_description
1 polymer ?
#
loop_
_entity_poly.entity_id
_entity_poly.type
_entity_poly.pdbx_seq_one_letter_code
_entity_poly.pdbx_strand_id
1 'polypeptide(L)' 'PPVPVTVVSAGRSARGIPPAVRTARARNQEGLVALSPLGEHVIASKSGHFPQISEPGLVIEVIRSAVVSARG' A
#
# COMPACT_ATOMS: atom_id res chain seq x y z
N PRO A 1 -13.67 -10.13 -7.05
CA PRO A 1 -13.08 -11.08 -8.03
C PRO A 1 -11.67 -11.46 -7.58
N PRO A 2 -11.13 -12.63 -7.93
CA PRO A 2 -9.77 -13.05 -7.52
C PRO A 2 -8.71 -12.36 -8.37
N VAL A 3 -8.71 -11.03 -8.38
CA VAL A 3 -7.68 -10.21 -9.04
C VAL A 3 -6.66 -9.80 -7.96
N PRO A 4 -5.36 -10.10 -8.10
CA PRO A 4 -4.36 -9.64 -7.14
C PRO A 4 -4.38 -8.12 -6.99
N VAL A 5 -4.40 -7.65 -5.75
CA VAL A 5 -4.37 -6.22 -5.41
C VAL A 5 -3.36 -6.00 -4.30
N THR A 6 -2.36 -5.16 -4.55
CA THR A 6 -1.42 -4.75 -3.50
C THR A 6 -1.58 -3.26 -3.21
N VAL A 7 -1.85 -2.91 -1.96
CA VAL A 7 -1.90 -1.53 -1.48
C VAL A 7 -0.56 -1.18 -0.86
N VAL A 8 0.09 -0.11 -1.32
CA VAL A 8 1.35 0.38 -0.74
C VAL A 8 1.09 1.67 0.03
N SER A 9 1.40 1.68 1.32
CA SER A 9 1.20 2.80 2.23
C SER A 9 2.51 3.37 2.77
N ALA A 10 2.54 4.69 2.95
CA ALA A 10 3.54 5.36 3.76
C ALA A 10 3.53 4.83 5.21
N GLY A 11 4.69 4.49 5.77
CA GLY A 11 4.83 4.16 7.18
C GLY A 11 5.11 5.37 8.06
N ARG A 12 5.60 6.48 7.49
CA ARG A 12 5.75 7.74 8.23
C ARG A 12 4.51 8.60 8.07
N SER A 13 4.00 9.10 9.20
CA SER A 13 2.91 10.06 9.19
C SER A 13 3.35 11.35 8.49
N ALA A 14 2.52 11.86 7.58
CA ALA A 14 2.65 13.21 7.10
C ALA A 14 2.38 14.21 8.24
N ARG A 15 3.22 15.26 8.33
CA ARG A 15 3.02 16.34 9.32
C ARG A 15 1.77 17.13 8.97
N GLY A 16 1.03 17.58 9.98
CA GLY A 16 -0.17 18.40 9.80
C GLY A 16 -1.45 17.64 9.44
N ILE A 17 -1.42 16.31 9.31
CA ILE A 17 -2.63 15.51 9.06
C ILE A 17 -3.33 15.18 10.40
N PRO A 18 -4.61 15.54 10.59
CA PRO A 18 -5.36 15.21 11.80
C PRO A 18 -5.46 13.70 12.05
N PRO A 19 -5.47 13.23 13.32
CA PRO A 19 -5.60 11.82 13.64
C PRO A 19 -6.80 11.13 12.98
N ALA A 20 -7.97 11.78 12.97
CA ALA A 20 -9.18 11.24 12.36
C ALA A 20 -9.01 10.93 10.86
N VAL A 21 -8.28 11.79 10.13
CA VAL A 21 -7.97 11.60 8.71
C VAL A 21 -7.01 10.42 8.52
N ARG A 22 -6.02 10.26 9.41
CA ARG A 22 -5.11 9.10 9.38
C ARG A 22 -5.86 7.79 9.59
N THR A 23 -6.77 7.76 10.57
CA THR A 23 -7.61 6.59 10.83
C THR A 23 -8.54 6.29 9.66
N ALA A 24 -9.20 7.32 9.09
CA ALA A 24 -10.05 7.14 7.91
C ALA A 24 -9.26 6.60 6.71
N ARG A 25 -8.03 7.09 6.50
CA ARG A 25 -7.14 6.59 5.45
C ARG A 25 -6.73 5.14 5.69
N ALA A 26 -6.34 4.77 6.92
CA ALA A 26 -5.98 3.39 7.26
C ALA A 26 -7.15 2.42 6.97
N ARG A 27 -8.36 2.77 7.43
CA ARG A 27 -9.58 1.98 7.17
C ARG A 27 -9.88 1.85 5.68
N ASN A 28 -9.71 2.93 4.91
CA ASN A 28 -9.90 2.88 3.46
C ASN A 28 -8.89 1.92 2.80
N GLN A 29 -7.63 1.94 3.24
CA GLN A 29 -6.59 1.06 2.69
C GLN A 29 -6.86 -0.41 3.02
N GLU A 30 -7.26 -0.71 4.24
CA GLU A 30 -7.75 -2.04 4.63
C GLU A 30 -8.95 -2.47 3.79
N GLY A 31 -9.90 -1.55 3.55
CA GLY A 31 -11.05 -1.79 2.68
C GLY A 31 -10.67 -2.11 1.24
N LEU A 32 -9.65 -1.45 0.68
CA LEU A 32 -9.13 -1.74 -0.65
C LEU A 32 -8.49 -3.12 -0.74
N VAL A 33 -7.73 -3.51 0.28
CA VAL A 33 -7.12 -4.85 0.38
C VAL A 33 -8.20 -5.92 0.40
N ALA A 34 -9.29 -5.70 1.15
CA ALA A 34 -10.40 -6.64 1.29
C ALA A 34 -11.25 -6.83 0.02
N LEU A 35 -11.07 -6.02 -1.04
CA LEU A 35 -11.81 -6.18 -2.31
C LEU A 35 -11.41 -7.47 -3.06
N SER A 36 -10.28 -8.07 -2.70
CA SER A 36 -9.78 -9.30 -3.29
C SER A 36 -9.37 -10.31 -2.23
N PRO A 37 -9.67 -11.61 -2.40
CA PRO A 37 -9.10 -12.66 -1.56
C PRO A 37 -7.58 -12.79 -1.71
N LEU A 38 -6.99 -12.16 -2.72
CA LEU A 38 -5.54 -12.09 -2.99
C LEU A 38 -4.97 -10.71 -2.62
N GLY A 39 -5.67 -9.97 -1.77
CA GLY A 39 -5.28 -8.64 -1.35
C GLY A 39 -4.07 -8.64 -0.41
N GLU A 40 -3.12 -7.76 -0.63
CA GLU A 40 -1.96 -7.55 0.25
C GLU A 40 -1.78 -6.08 0.62
N HIS A 41 -1.33 -5.84 1.86
CA HIS A 41 -0.96 -4.50 2.35
C HIS A 41 0.53 -4.42 2.64
N VAL A 42 1.23 -3.53 1.96
CA VAL A 42 2.65 -3.25 2.17
C VAL A 42 2.84 -1.86 2.77
N ILE A 43 3.54 -1.79 3.91
CA ILE A 43 3.88 -0.52 4.56
C ILE A 43 5.34 -0.17 4.28
N ALA A 44 5.54 0.92 3.54
CA ALA A 44 6.83 1.55 3.27
C ALA A 44 7.31 2.31 4.51
N SER A 45 7.89 1.57 5.47
CA SER A 45 8.19 2.04 6.83
C SER A 45 9.09 3.28 6.90
N LYS A 46 9.92 3.51 5.89
CA LYS A 46 10.85 4.66 5.84
C LYS A 46 10.30 5.81 4.99
N SER A 47 9.16 5.62 4.33
CA SER A 47 8.57 6.57 3.39
C SER A 47 7.49 7.45 4.03
N GLY A 48 7.49 8.72 3.60
CA GLY A 48 6.35 9.62 3.73
C GLY A 48 5.38 9.44 2.56
N HIS A 49 4.75 10.51 2.10
CA HIS A 49 3.66 10.46 1.11
C HIS A 49 4.03 9.80 -0.24
N PHE A 50 5.32 9.81 -0.62
CA PHE A 50 5.79 9.29 -1.90
C PHE A 50 6.79 8.12 -1.75
N PRO A 51 6.32 6.88 -1.46
CA PRO A 51 7.17 5.70 -1.40
C PRO A 51 7.94 5.41 -2.69
N GLN A 52 7.37 5.73 -3.85
CA GLN A 52 8.03 5.54 -5.15
C GLN A 52 9.26 6.43 -5.34
N ILE A 53 9.40 7.49 -4.54
CA ILE A 53 10.58 8.35 -4.53
C ILE A 53 11.55 7.95 -3.42
N SER A 54 11.02 7.67 -2.21
CA SER A 54 11.82 7.49 -1.00
C SER A 54 12.25 6.05 -0.72
N GLU A 55 11.49 5.05 -1.19
CA GLU A 55 11.82 3.62 -1.15
C GLU A 55 11.53 2.97 -2.53
N PRO A 56 12.17 3.44 -3.62
CA PRO A 56 11.88 2.98 -4.97
C PRO A 56 12.12 1.48 -5.15
N GLY A 57 13.14 0.92 -4.48
CA GLY A 57 13.42 -0.52 -4.51
C GLY A 57 12.28 -1.37 -3.95
N LEU A 58 11.62 -0.90 -2.87
CA LEU A 58 10.44 -1.56 -2.32
C LEU A 58 9.28 -1.52 -3.32
N VAL A 59 9.05 -0.37 -3.94
CA VAL A 59 7.96 -0.22 -4.92
C VAL A 59 8.20 -1.10 -6.15
N ILE A 60 9.44 -1.20 -6.63
CA ILE A 60 9.80 -2.11 -7.73
C ILE A 60 9.53 -3.57 -7.37
N GLU A 61 9.90 -4.00 -6.16
CA GLU A 61 9.66 -5.37 -5.71
C GLU A 61 8.15 -5.67 -5.61
N VAL A 62 7.37 -4.75 -5.07
CA VAL A 62 5.90 -4.89 -5.01
C VAL A 62 5.30 -5.02 -6.41
N ILE A 63 5.73 -4.19 -7.36
CA ILE A 63 5.25 -4.27 -8.75
C ILE A 63 5.63 -5.63 -9.36
N ARG A 64 6.86 -6.11 -9.13
CA ARG A 64 7.30 -7.42 -9.63
C ARG A 64 6.44 -8.55 -9.08
N SER A 65 6.21 -8.57 -7.76
CA SER A 65 5.35 -9.56 -7.09
C SER A 65 3.92 -9.51 -7.61
N ALA A 66 3.34 -8.31 -7.75
CA ALA A 66 1.99 -8.15 -8.27
C ALA A 66 1.84 -8.68 -9.71
N VAL A 67 2.84 -8.45 -10.57
CA VAL A 67 2.85 -8.98 -11.95
C VAL A 67 2.97 -10.50 -11.96
N VAL A 68 3.76 -11.09 -11.07
CA VAL A 68 3.85 -12.56 -10.94
C VAL A 68 2.51 -13.14 -10.48
N SER A 69 1.89 -12.57 -9.43
CA SER A 69 0.59 -13.02 -8.93
C SER A 69 -0.52 -12.91 -9.97
N ALA A 70 -0.48 -11.90 -10.85
CA ALA A 70 -1.49 -11.72 -11.90
C ALA A 70 -1.33 -12.69 -13.09
N ARG A 71 -0.23 -13.44 -13.16
CA ARG A 71 0.03 -14.43 -14.23
C ARG A 71 -0.28 -15.87 -13.81
N GLY A 72 -0.47 -16.12 -12.51
CA GLY A 72 -0.92 -17.42 -11.97
C GLY A 72 -2.44 -17.51 -11.98
#